data_AF-A0A6N7H000-F1
#
_entry.id   AF-A0A6N7H000-F1
#
_cell.length_a   1.000
_cell.length_b   1.000
_cell.length_c   1.000
_cell.angle_alpha   90.00
_cell.angle_beta   90.00
_cell.angle_gamma   90.00
#
_symmetry.space_group_name_H-M   'P 1'
#
loop_
_entity.id
_entity.type
_entity.pdbx_description
1 polymer ?
#
loop_
_entity_poly.entity_id
_entity_poly.type
_entity_poly.pdbx_seq_one_letter_code
_entity_poly.pdbx_strand_id
1 'polypeptide(L)'
;MNLGTPATVHSTTVRTAKPVPPWKTEPVTLVGDAIHTMVPAGIGAAVALRDAALLCRRITDRTSPLLDSVHAYETTMLDYGFAAVARSSTAAAEYTRLLAWAGTR
;
A
#
# COMPACT_ATOMS: atom_id res chain seq x y z
N MET A 1 29.62 -3.42 -10.01
CA MET A 1 28.77 -2.22 -9.86
C MET A 1 29.22 -1.51 -8.59
N ASN A 2 29.88 -0.36 -8.71
CA ASN A 2 30.37 0.39 -7.54
C ASN A 2 29.24 1.31 -7.06
N LEU A 3 28.61 0.97 -5.93
CA LEU A 3 27.47 1.69 -5.35
C LEU A 3 27.88 3.02 -4.67
N GLY A 4 29.18 3.37 -4.66
CA GLY A 4 29.73 4.52 -3.93
C GLY A 4 30.02 5.77 -4.76
N THR A 5 29.74 5.78 -6.07
CA THR A 5 29.89 7.00 -6.88
C THR A 5 28.74 7.98 -6.58
N PRO A 6 28.99 9.26 -6.27
CA PRO A 6 27.92 10.22 -6.02
C PRO A 6 26.90 10.33 -7.18
N ALA A 7 27.36 10.12 -8.41
CA ALA A 7 26.53 10.10 -9.61
C ALA A 7 25.49 8.95 -9.65
N THR A 8 25.63 7.93 -8.81
CA THR A 8 24.68 6.80 -8.71
C THR A 8 23.73 6.93 -7.53
N VAL A 9 23.81 8.02 -6.75
CA VAL A 9 22.89 8.30 -5.65
C VAL A 9 21.72 9.12 -6.17
N HIS A 10 20.50 8.63 -5.94
CA HIS A 10 19.27 9.37 -6.23
C HIS A 10 18.52 9.67 -4.93
N SER A 11 18.19 10.95 -4.72
CA SER A 11 17.32 11.37 -3.62
C SER A 11 15.89 11.47 -4.14
N THR A 12 14.95 10.85 -3.43
CA THR A 12 13.53 10.97 -3.75
C THR A 12 12.72 11.21 -2.50
N THR A 13 11.57 11.86 -2.66
CA THR A 13 10.62 12.06 -1.56
C THR A 13 9.69 10.86 -1.48
N VAL A 14 9.67 10.18 -0.34
CA VAL A 14 8.72 9.09 -0.07
C VAL A 14 7.45 9.66 0.53
N ARG A 15 6.30 9.34 -0.08
CA ARG A 15 4.96 9.66 0.43
C ARG A 15 4.23 8.36 0.73
N THR A 16 3.40 8.38 1.78
CA THR A 16 2.59 7.25 2.21
C THR A 16 1.14 7.70 2.39
N ALA A 17 0.20 6.79 2.15
CA ALA A 17 -1.23 7.04 2.34
C ALA A 17 -1.59 7.22 3.82
N LYS A 18 -2.75 7.82 4.07
CA LYS A 18 -3.40 7.90 5.39
C LYS A 18 -4.74 7.17 5.33
N PRO A 19 -5.19 6.55 6.43
CA PRO A 19 -6.52 5.96 6.48
C PRO A 19 -7.59 6.95 6.03
N VAL A 20 -8.51 6.47 5.19
CA VAL A 20 -9.67 7.25 4.71
C VAL A 20 -10.95 6.61 5.26
N PRO A 21 -12.01 7.41 5.48
CA PRO A 21 -13.31 6.84 5.79
C PRO A 21 -13.83 6.00 4.61
N PRO A 22 -14.69 4.99 4.87
CA PRO A 22 -15.42 4.32 3.81
C PRO A 22 -16.20 5.32 2.94
N TRP A 23 -16.34 5.01 1.66
CA TRP A 23 -17.09 5.81 0.70
C TRP A 23 -18.36 5.11 0.25
N LYS A 24 -19.23 5.86 -0.42
CA LYS A 24 -20.37 5.28 -1.13
C LYS A 24 -19.84 4.50 -2.33
N THR A 25 -20.14 3.21 -2.39
CA THR A 25 -19.73 2.35 -3.49
C THR A 25 -20.41 2.74 -4.80
N GLU A 26 -19.62 2.82 -5.84
CA GLU A 26 -19.99 3.17 -7.22
C GLU A 26 -19.29 2.15 -8.17
N PRO A 27 -19.58 2.11 -9.49
CA PRO A 27 -18.95 1.15 -10.40
C PRO A 27 -17.45 1.45 -10.71
N VAL A 28 -16.79 2.17 -9.82
CA VAL A 28 -15.36 2.51 -9.85
C VAL A 28 -14.82 2.34 -8.44
N THR A 29 -13.72 1.60 -8.30
CA THR A 29 -13.05 1.39 -7.01
C THR A 29 -11.54 1.51 -7.15
N LEU A 30 -10.84 1.61 -6.02
CA LEU A 30 -9.39 1.83 -5.96
C LEU A 30 -8.64 0.53 -5.67
N VAL A 31 -7.41 0.43 -6.18
CA VAL A 31 -6.48 -0.69 -5.96
C VAL A 31 -5.06 -0.14 -5.83
N GLY A 32 -4.19 -0.86 -5.11
CA GLY A 32 -2.76 -0.58 -5.02
C GLY A 32 -2.44 0.83 -4.53
N ASP A 33 -1.49 1.49 -5.21
CA ASP A 33 -1.02 2.82 -4.81
C ASP A 33 -2.08 3.92 -4.96
N ALA A 34 -3.18 3.68 -5.69
CA ALA A 34 -4.27 4.65 -5.78
C ALA A 34 -5.02 4.85 -4.45
N ILE A 35 -4.91 3.91 -3.51
CA ILE A 35 -5.57 3.97 -2.19
C ILE A 35 -4.60 3.77 -1.03
N HIS A 36 -3.61 2.89 -1.16
CA HIS A 36 -2.64 2.61 -0.10
C HIS A 36 -1.20 2.64 -0.63
N THR A 37 -0.76 3.81 -1.08
CA THR A 37 0.68 4.06 -1.33
C THR A 37 1.48 3.80 -0.06
N MET A 38 2.55 3.00 -0.15
CA MET A 38 3.36 2.57 1.00
C MET A 38 4.80 3.02 0.87
N VAL A 39 5.51 3.08 2.00
CA VAL A 39 6.97 3.17 1.98
C VAL A 39 7.54 1.95 1.25
N PRO A 40 8.48 2.11 0.29
CA PRO A 40 9.06 1.00 -0.47
C PRO A 40 9.83 0.02 0.41
N ALA A 41 9.10 -0.95 0.97
CA ALA A 41 9.60 -2.06 1.77
C ALA A 41 9.33 -3.42 1.10
N GLY A 42 9.05 -3.43 -0.22
CA GLY A 42 8.77 -4.62 -1.01
C GLY A 42 7.36 -5.21 -0.86
N ILE A 43 6.49 -4.62 -0.04
CA ILE A 43 5.15 -5.17 0.24
C ILE A 43 4.04 -4.58 -0.64
N GLY A 44 4.23 -3.40 -1.23
CA GLY A 44 3.18 -2.69 -1.96
C GLY A 44 2.65 -3.47 -3.16
N ALA A 45 3.54 -4.07 -3.95
CA ALA A 45 3.17 -4.91 -5.08
C ALA A 45 2.36 -6.15 -4.66
N ALA A 46 2.73 -6.78 -3.54
CA ALA A 46 1.98 -7.93 -3.02
C ALA A 46 0.57 -7.53 -2.55
N VAL A 47 0.43 -6.34 -1.95
CA VAL A 47 -0.87 -5.79 -1.58
C VAL A 47 -1.71 -5.47 -2.82
N ALA A 48 -1.14 -4.82 -3.84
CA ALA A 48 -1.84 -4.55 -5.09
C ALA A 48 -2.32 -5.84 -5.80
N LEU A 49 -1.52 -6.91 -5.79
CA LEU A 49 -1.93 -8.21 -6.31
C LEU A 49 -3.05 -8.85 -5.47
N ARG A 50 -3.00 -8.70 -4.14
CA ARG A 50 -4.08 -9.13 -3.26
C ARG A 50 -5.38 -8.36 -3.53
N ASP A 51 -5.29 -7.05 -3.76
CA ASP A 51 -6.43 -6.20 -4.13
C ASP A 51 -7.10 -6.74 -5.40
N ALA A 52 -6.31 -6.94 -6.47
CA ALA A 52 -6.79 -7.45 -7.75
C ALA A 52 -7.42 -8.84 -7.62
N ALA A 53 -6.78 -9.75 -6.88
CA ALA A 53 -7.30 -11.10 -6.67
C ALA A 53 -8.62 -11.11 -5.89
N LEU A 54 -8.72 -10.29 -4.84
CA LEU A 54 -9.93 -10.18 -4.03
C LEU A 54 -11.07 -9.55 -4.83
N LEU A 55 -10.82 -8.43 -5.51
CA LEU A 55 -11.81 -7.75 -6.34
C LEU A 55 -12.33 -8.69 -7.43
N CYS A 56 -11.43 -9.39 -8.12
CA CYS A 56 -11.78 -10.37 -9.15
C CYS A 56 -12.72 -11.45 -8.57
N ARG A 57 -12.32 -12.12 -7.49
CA ARG A 57 -13.18 -13.14 -6.85
C ARG A 57 -14.54 -12.60 -6.43
N ARG A 58 -14.58 -11.41 -5.81
CA ARG A 58 -15.86 -10.80 -5.37
C ARG A 58 -16.79 -10.56 -6.54
N ILE A 59 -16.26 -10.14 -7.70
CA ILE A 59 -17.05 -9.88 -8.90
C ILE A 59 -17.44 -11.18 -9.62
N THR A 60 -16.53 -12.14 -9.76
CA THR A 60 -16.78 -13.39 -10.52
C THR A 60 -17.70 -14.34 -9.78
N ASP A 61 -17.57 -14.41 -8.46
CA ASP A 61 -18.29 -15.39 -7.63
C ASP A 61 -19.59 -14.77 -7.05
N ARG A 62 -19.99 -13.58 -7.53
CA ARG A 62 -21.11 -12.85 -6.96
C ARG A 62 -22.43 -13.59 -7.17
N THR A 63 -23.22 -13.62 -6.11
CA THR A 63 -24.67 -13.93 -6.15
C THR A 63 -25.53 -12.69 -5.91
N SER A 64 -24.90 -11.60 -5.47
CA SER A 64 -25.49 -10.29 -5.21
C SER A 64 -25.28 -9.32 -6.39
N PRO A 65 -26.00 -8.17 -6.41
CA PRO A 65 -25.66 -7.04 -7.28
C PRO A 65 -24.18 -6.67 -7.27
N LEU A 66 -23.69 -6.15 -8.40
CA LEU A 66 -22.28 -5.79 -8.58
C LEU A 66 -21.77 -4.85 -7.48
N LEU A 67 -22.55 -3.82 -7.15
CA LEU A 67 -22.13 -2.82 -6.16
C LEU A 67 -21.98 -3.42 -4.77
N ASP A 68 -22.79 -4.42 -4.39
CA ASP A 68 -22.65 -5.09 -3.10
C ASP A 68 -21.33 -5.90 -3.03
N SER A 69 -20.95 -6.53 -4.14
CA SER A 69 -19.67 -7.25 -4.25
C SER A 69 -18.47 -6.31 -4.21
N VAL A 70 -18.56 -5.16 -4.88
CA VAL A 70 -17.53 -4.12 -4.82
C VAL A 70 -17.43 -3.55 -3.41
N HIS A 71 -18.56 -3.30 -2.75
CA HIS A 71 -18.60 -2.81 -1.37
C HIS A 71 -17.94 -3.79 -0.39
N ALA A 72 -18.19 -5.10 -0.57
CA ALA A 72 -17.54 -6.14 0.23
C ALA A 72 -16.02 -6.21 -0.02
N TYR A 73 -15.58 -5.97 -1.25
CA TYR A 73 -14.17 -5.78 -1.56
C TYR A 73 -13.61 -4.56 -0.84
N GLU A 74 -14.23 -3.38 -1.00
CA GLU A 74 -13.77 -2.11 -0.43
C GLU A 74 -13.62 -2.18 1.08
N THR A 75 -14.63 -2.73 1.76
CA THR A 75 -14.61 -2.91 3.21
C THR A 75 -13.43 -3.77 3.67
N THR A 76 -13.18 -4.89 2.98
CA THR A 76 -12.08 -5.79 3.31
C THR A 76 -10.73 -5.14 2.99
N MET A 77 -10.63 -4.47 1.84
CA MET A 77 -9.43 -3.82 1.33
C MET A 77 -8.97 -2.67 2.22
N LEU A 78 -9.89 -1.84 2.70
CA LEU A 78 -9.57 -0.74 3.61
C LEU A 78 -8.88 -1.22 4.90
N ASP A 79 -9.36 -2.34 5.46
CA ASP A 79 -8.79 -2.91 6.68
C ASP A 79 -7.33 -3.39 6.47
N TYR A 80 -7.12 -4.36 5.57
CA TYR A 80 -5.76 -4.89 5.40
C TYR A 80 -4.81 -3.90 4.71
N GLY A 81 -5.32 -3.05 3.82
CA GLY A 81 -4.53 -2.08 3.06
C GLY A 81 -3.91 -1.04 3.98
N PHE A 82 -4.70 -0.44 4.88
CA PHE A 82 -4.17 0.53 5.83
C PHE A 82 -3.36 -0.10 6.97
N ALA A 83 -3.64 -1.34 7.36
CA ALA A 83 -2.75 -2.10 8.23
C ALA A 83 -1.35 -2.29 7.61
N ALA A 84 -1.28 -2.58 6.31
CA ALA A 84 -0.01 -2.70 5.59
C ALA A 84 0.73 -1.35 5.44
N VAL A 85 0.00 -0.25 5.20
CA VAL A 85 0.57 1.11 5.22
C VAL A 85 1.24 1.41 6.56
N ALA A 86 0.53 1.18 7.67
CA ALA A 86 1.05 1.42 9.02
C ALA A 86 2.32 0.60 9.27
N ARG A 87 2.30 -0.70 8.93
CA ARG A 87 3.47 -1.58 9.07
C ARG A 87 4.67 -1.10 8.25
N SER A 88 4.47 -0.65 7.01
CA SER A 88 5.56 -0.12 6.17
C SER A 88 6.19 1.14 6.76
N SER A 89 5.37 2.01 7.35
CA SER A 89 5.81 3.27 7.95
C SER A 89 6.63 3.04 9.21
N THR A 90 6.21 2.10 10.07
CA THR A 90 6.97 1.71 11.27
C THR A 90 8.35 1.16 10.91
N ALA A 91 8.40 0.22 9.97
CA ALA A 91 9.67 -0.38 9.51
C ALA A 91 10.64 0.68 8.96
N ALA A 92 10.12 1.65 8.20
CA ALA A 92 10.93 2.74 7.65
C ALA A 92 11.48 3.68 8.73
N ALA A 93 10.67 3.99 9.75
CA ALA A 93 11.08 4.82 10.87
C ALA A 93 12.18 4.14 11.70
N GLU A 94 12.11 2.82 11.90
CA GLU A 94 13.16 2.04 12.56
C GLU A 94 14.47 2.07 11.77
N TYR A 95 14.42 1.88 10.45
CA TYR A 95 15.61 1.93 9.60
C TYR A 95 16.26 3.32 9.63
N THR A 96 15.44 4.38 9.59
CA THR A 96 15.92 5.78 9.68
C THR A 96 16.63 6.04 11.02
N ARG A 97 16.10 5.50 12.13
CA ARG A 97 16.75 5.61 13.45
C ARG A 97 18.10 4.88 13.52
N LEU A 98 18.18 3.69 12.93
CA LEU A 98 19.43 2.91 12.89
C LEU A 98 20.52 3.64 12.09
N LEU A 99 20.17 4.22 10.94
CA LEU A 99 21.11 5.01 10.13
C LEU A 99 21.56 6.29 10.85
N ALA A 100 20.66 6.99 11.54
CA ALA A 100 21.00 8.18 12.31
C ALA A 100 22.01 7.88 13.44
N TRP A 101 21.86 6.73 14.12
CA TRP A 101 22.81 6.26 15.13
C TRP A 101 24.16 5.83 14.55
N ALA A 102 24.17 5.19 13.38
CA ALA A 102 25.40 4.75 12.72
C ALA A 102 26.24 5.93 12.19
N GLY A 103 25.61 7.06 11.83
CA GLY A 103 26.29 8.27 11.35
C GLY A 103 26.80 9.23 12.43
N THR A 104 26.57 8.94 13.72
CA THR A 104 27.05 9.75 14.86
C THR A 104 28.29 9.15 15.54
N ARG A 105 28.97 8.18 14.91
CA ARG A 105 30.28 7.67 15.32
C ARG A 105 31.37 8.01 14.31
#